data_AF-A0A8E0VG16-F1
#
_entry.id   AF-A0A8E0VG16-F1
#
_cell.length_a   1.000
_cell.length_b   1.000
_cell.length_c   1.000
_cell.angle_alpha   90.00
_cell.angle_beta   90.00
_cell.angle_gamma   90.00
#
_symmetry.space_group_name_H-M   'P 1'
#
loop_
_entity.id
_entity.type
_entity.pdbx_description
1 polymer ?
#
loop_
_entity_poly.entity_id
_entity_poly.type
_entity_poly.pdbx_seq_one_letter_code
_entity_poly.pdbx_strand_id
1 'polypeptide(L)'
;VSHLLQAAFQATGAPAHGCASYNLFELHASLLNRLLQLETTISTQLLDVVWILIERLASVVLKKSADPVPIHYDVLMQVVVQALRSIDKSLTNTAQLGLYASGLHPPCSASAVPFSHPIPTTWLLTSTQEITEQLESFARFLNHMLVWQIDEQISSTSTGLLQMIESFYKDGSLTSLRLCLTVAFTGMCLPEWSTAEPCLKLGIAVLRRVVHASASDKACLITPSFLFETHCNLVLVITKGAIPRRLITKFADLYTVLSHFVPDKQFSLLAFLLDCVQTPNKDWECLSSIPHLHTLLSEVRVAVTHASLPERHRFISMVTRECVRHKTLTESILAFSNSCKRISGNC
;
A
#
# COMPACT_ATOMS: atom_id res chain seq x y z
N VAL A 1 -29.87 8.41 -4.58
CA VAL A 1 -28.78 8.11 -3.63
C VAL A 1 -29.19 8.45 -2.20
N SER A 2 -29.60 9.69 -1.91
CA SER A 2 -30.08 10.10 -0.57
C SER A 2 -31.13 9.16 0.05
N HIS A 3 -32.21 8.80 -0.67
CA HIS A 3 -33.21 7.85 -0.15
C HIS A 3 -32.69 6.42 0.10
N LEU A 4 -31.72 5.95 -0.69
CA LEU A 4 -31.12 4.61 -0.48
C LEU A 4 -30.12 4.63 0.68
N LEU A 5 -29.34 5.71 0.82
CA LEU A 5 -28.48 5.94 1.99
C LEU A 5 -29.35 6.06 3.25
N GLN A 6 -30.43 6.82 3.19
CA GLN A 6 -31.38 6.97 4.29
C GLN A 6 -32.03 5.64 4.67
N ALA A 7 -32.44 4.82 3.70
CA ALA A 7 -32.96 3.46 3.96
C ALA A 7 -31.89 2.52 4.55
N ALA A 8 -30.65 2.58 4.06
CA ALA A 8 -29.53 1.78 4.59
C ALA A 8 -29.16 2.20 6.02
N PHE A 9 -29.08 3.50 6.30
CA PHE A 9 -28.79 4.05 7.63
C PHE A 9 -29.95 3.87 8.62
N GLN A 10 -31.20 4.00 8.20
CA GLN A 10 -32.36 3.67 9.04
C GLN A 10 -32.38 2.17 9.40
N ALA A 11 -31.91 1.31 8.51
CA ALA A 11 -31.67 -0.08 8.83
C ALA A 11 -30.47 -0.30 9.78
N THR A 12 -29.42 0.55 9.76
CA THR A 12 -28.23 0.40 10.66
C THR A 12 -28.54 0.61 12.13
N GLY A 13 -29.56 1.41 12.46
CA GLY A 13 -29.96 1.68 13.85
C GLY A 13 -30.99 0.69 14.44
N ALA A 14 -31.47 -0.28 13.66
CA ALA A 14 -32.46 -1.24 14.14
C ALA A 14 -31.75 -2.38 14.92
N PRO A 15 -32.20 -2.72 16.14
CA PRO A 15 -31.67 -3.86 16.88
C PRO A 15 -31.83 -5.13 16.05
N ALA A 16 -30.82 -5.99 16.09
CA ALA A 16 -30.74 -7.23 15.34
C ALA A 16 -31.89 -8.18 15.70
N HIS A 17 -33.05 -7.99 15.08
CA HIS A 17 -34.05 -9.04 14.98
C HIS A 17 -33.62 -9.97 13.86
N GLY A 18 -33.48 -11.26 14.18
CA GLY A 18 -32.80 -12.32 13.42
C GLY A 18 -33.30 -12.62 12.00
N CYS A 19 -34.13 -11.76 11.42
CA CYS A 19 -34.67 -11.88 10.07
C CYS A 19 -34.49 -10.55 9.32
N ALA A 20 -33.25 -10.20 8.97
CA ALA A 20 -33.04 -9.27 7.87
C ALA A 20 -33.61 -9.94 6.62
N SER A 21 -34.78 -9.48 6.17
CA SER A 21 -35.49 -10.05 5.03
C SER A 21 -34.61 -9.97 3.77
N TYR A 22 -34.76 -10.97 2.89
CA TYR A 22 -34.09 -11.08 1.59
C TYR A 22 -34.00 -9.74 0.81
N ASN A 23 -35.05 -8.92 0.91
CA ASN A 23 -35.15 -7.59 0.32
C ASN A 23 -34.09 -6.58 0.83
N LEU A 24 -33.65 -6.71 2.08
CA LEU A 24 -32.68 -5.80 2.68
C LEU A 24 -31.27 -6.07 2.15
N PHE A 25 -30.90 -7.35 1.94
CA PHE A 25 -29.62 -7.71 1.33
C PHE A 25 -29.54 -7.20 -0.11
N GLU A 26 -30.57 -7.45 -0.92
CA GLU A 26 -30.61 -6.97 -2.31
C GLU A 26 -30.55 -5.45 -2.41
N LEU A 27 -31.20 -4.73 -1.48
CA LEU A 27 -31.15 -3.27 -1.43
C LEU A 27 -29.76 -2.75 -1.06
N HIS A 28 -29.06 -3.38 -0.11
CA HIS A 28 -27.69 -3.02 0.24
C HIS A 28 -26.71 -3.35 -0.89
N ALA A 29 -26.84 -4.50 -1.55
CA ALA A 29 -26.02 -4.87 -2.71
C ALA A 29 -26.26 -3.94 -3.92
N SER A 30 -27.52 -3.57 -4.18
CA SER A 30 -27.89 -2.61 -5.23
C SER A 30 -27.36 -1.20 -4.95
N LEU A 31 -27.46 -0.74 -3.70
CA LEU A 31 -26.88 0.53 -3.27
C LEU A 31 -25.36 0.51 -3.43
N LEU A 32 -24.70 -0.56 -2.99
CA LEU A 32 -23.25 -0.71 -3.07
C LEU A 32 -22.76 -0.68 -4.52
N ASN A 33 -23.43 -1.41 -5.43
CA ASN A 33 -23.13 -1.36 -6.86
C ASN A 33 -23.28 0.05 -7.44
N ARG A 34 -24.33 0.79 -7.06
CA ARG A 34 -24.53 2.17 -7.51
C ARG A 34 -23.48 3.13 -6.93
N LEU A 35 -23.07 2.94 -5.68
CA LEU A 35 -22.02 3.75 -5.06
C LEU A 35 -20.66 3.50 -5.71
N LEU A 36 -20.33 2.25 -6.03
CA LEU A 36 -19.12 1.92 -6.80
C LEU A 36 -19.12 2.55 -8.20
N GLN A 37 -20.27 2.56 -8.88
CA GLN A 37 -20.41 3.27 -10.17
C GLN A 37 -20.25 4.79 -10.01
N LEU A 38 -20.75 5.37 -8.93
CA LEU A 38 -20.60 6.81 -8.64
C LEU A 38 -19.18 7.18 -8.20
N GLU A 39 -18.49 6.28 -7.49
CA GLU A 39 -17.08 6.42 -7.12
C GLU A 39 -16.20 6.53 -8.35
N THR A 40 -16.49 5.75 -9.40
CA THR A 40 -15.77 5.87 -10.70
C THR A 40 -16.04 7.17 -11.47
N THR A 41 -17.00 8.00 -11.06
CA THR A 41 -17.45 9.14 -11.86
C THR A 41 -17.39 10.50 -11.15
N ILE A 42 -17.52 10.59 -9.83
CA ILE A 42 -17.82 11.89 -9.18
C ILE A 42 -17.02 12.19 -7.89
N SER A 43 -16.56 11.22 -7.08
CA SER A 43 -15.84 11.56 -5.84
C SER A 43 -15.19 10.39 -5.11
N THR A 44 -14.01 10.66 -4.53
CA THR A 44 -13.13 9.82 -3.70
C THR A 44 -13.66 9.52 -2.29
N GLN A 45 -14.68 10.26 -1.83
CA GLN A 45 -15.21 10.19 -0.47
C GLN A 45 -16.22 9.04 -0.26
N LEU A 46 -16.55 8.30 -1.32
CA LEU A 46 -17.55 7.24 -1.26
C LEU A 46 -17.00 5.90 -0.75
N LEU A 47 -15.67 5.69 -0.76
CA LEU A 47 -15.08 4.41 -0.35
C LEU A 47 -15.26 4.09 1.13
N ASP A 48 -15.26 5.09 2.01
CA ASP A 48 -15.54 4.86 3.43
C ASP A 48 -16.99 4.35 3.62
N VAL A 49 -17.94 4.87 2.83
CA VAL A 49 -19.34 4.41 2.82
C VAL A 49 -19.46 3.01 2.21
N VAL A 50 -18.75 2.75 1.11
CA VAL A 50 -18.66 1.43 0.47
C VAL A 50 -18.12 0.40 1.47
N TRP A 51 -17.08 0.75 2.24
CA TRP A 51 -16.54 -0.11 3.29
C TRP A 51 -17.59 -0.44 4.37
N ILE A 52 -18.27 0.56 4.93
CA ILE A 52 -19.30 0.34 5.97
C ILE A 52 -20.37 -0.64 5.49
N LEU A 53 -20.79 -0.51 4.22
CA LEU A 53 -21.76 -1.42 3.62
C LEU A 53 -21.20 -2.84 3.42
N ILE A 54 -19.95 -2.96 2.95
CA ILE A 54 -19.26 -4.25 2.81
C ILE A 54 -19.11 -4.94 4.17
N GLU A 55 -18.61 -4.24 5.19
CA GLU A 55 -18.40 -4.77 6.54
C GLU A 55 -19.70 -5.32 7.12
N ARG A 56 -20.79 -4.57 6.97
CA ARG A 56 -22.11 -4.98 7.44
C ARG A 56 -22.61 -6.21 6.69
N LEU A 57 -22.54 -6.20 5.36
CA LEU A 57 -22.94 -7.33 4.53
C LEU A 57 -22.11 -8.57 4.84
N ALA A 58 -20.80 -8.44 4.94
CA ALA A 58 -19.87 -9.51 5.29
C ALA A 58 -20.19 -10.11 6.66
N SER A 59 -20.47 -9.27 7.67
CA SER A 59 -20.87 -9.74 8.99
C SER A 59 -22.19 -10.52 8.97
N VAL A 60 -23.16 -10.09 8.17
CA VAL A 60 -24.46 -10.79 8.06
C VAL A 60 -24.33 -12.11 7.31
N VAL A 61 -23.61 -12.11 6.19
CA VAL A 61 -23.45 -13.27 5.31
C VAL A 61 -22.56 -14.34 5.96
N LEU A 62 -21.46 -13.93 6.61
CA LEU A 62 -20.45 -14.86 7.11
C LEU A 62 -20.72 -15.36 8.54
N LYS A 63 -21.53 -14.66 9.35
CA LYS A 63 -21.95 -15.16 10.68
C LYS A 63 -23.18 -16.08 10.63
N LYS A 64 -23.98 -16.06 9.57
CA LYS A 64 -25.11 -16.99 9.38
C LYS A 64 -24.62 -18.32 8.79
N SER A 65 -23.85 -19.09 9.56
CA SER A 65 -23.32 -20.39 9.12
C SER A 65 -24.24 -21.59 9.39
N ALA A 66 -25.53 -21.38 9.70
CA ALA A 66 -26.46 -22.45 10.05
C ALA A 66 -27.39 -22.91 8.91
N ASP A 67 -27.55 -22.13 7.84
CA ASP A 67 -28.41 -22.47 6.69
C ASP A 67 -27.67 -22.28 5.36
N PRO A 68 -27.95 -23.09 4.33
CA PRO A 68 -27.21 -23.06 3.09
C PRO A 68 -27.66 -21.87 2.24
N VAL A 69 -26.93 -20.75 2.26
CA VAL A 69 -27.15 -19.69 1.26
C VAL A 69 -25.87 -19.31 0.52
N PRO A 70 -25.36 -20.21 -0.37
CA PRO A 70 -24.21 -19.94 -1.23
C PRO A 70 -24.39 -18.68 -2.10
N ILE A 71 -25.63 -18.32 -2.45
CA ILE A 71 -25.95 -17.18 -3.34
C ILE A 71 -25.51 -15.84 -2.74
N HIS A 72 -25.69 -15.62 -1.43
CA HIS A 72 -25.33 -14.34 -0.80
C HIS A 72 -23.82 -14.17 -0.62
N TYR A 73 -23.09 -15.27 -0.48
CA TYR A 73 -21.63 -15.27 -0.45
C TYR A 73 -21.06 -14.84 -1.80
N ASP A 74 -21.57 -15.40 -2.90
CA ASP A 74 -21.12 -15.07 -4.26
C ASP A 74 -21.37 -13.59 -4.59
N VAL A 75 -22.54 -13.06 -4.23
CA VAL A 75 -22.87 -11.64 -4.45
C VAL A 75 -21.93 -10.73 -3.66
N LEU A 76 -21.66 -11.04 -2.38
CA LEU A 76 -20.70 -10.28 -1.58
C LEU A 76 -19.31 -10.28 -2.25
N MET A 77 -18.79 -11.46 -2.62
CA MET A 77 -17.48 -11.59 -3.25
C MET A 77 -17.40 -10.79 -4.56
N GLN A 78 -18.42 -10.88 -5.43
CA GLN A 78 -18.48 -10.13 -6.68
C GLN A 78 -18.42 -8.62 -6.47
N VAL A 79 -19.14 -8.10 -5.47
CA VAL A 79 -19.15 -6.66 -5.20
C VAL A 79 -17.81 -6.18 -4.69
N VAL A 80 -17.16 -6.93 -3.80
CA VAL A 80 -15.84 -6.53 -3.31
C VAL A 80 -14.80 -6.60 -4.44
N VAL A 81 -14.88 -7.57 -5.32
CA VAL A 81 -14.01 -7.66 -6.51
C VAL A 81 -14.23 -6.47 -7.44
N GLN A 82 -15.47 -6.05 -7.62
CA GLN A 82 -15.78 -4.86 -8.40
C GLN A 82 -15.14 -3.61 -7.78
N ALA A 83 -15.14 -3.48 -6.45
CA ALA A 83 -14.43 -2.41 -5.75
C ALA A 83 -12.92 -2.46 -6.00
N LEU A 84 -12.29 -3.63 -5.87
CA LEU A 84 -10.86 -3.80 -6.14
C LEU A 84 -10.50 -3.47 -7.59
N ARG A 85 -11.33 -3.88 -8.56
CA ARG A 85 -11.15 -3.54 -9.98
C ARG A 85 -11.33 -2.06 -10.26
N SER A 86 -12.21 -1.37 -9.52
CA SER A 86 -12.38 0.09 -9.60
C SER A 86 -11.08 0.81 -9.23
N ILE A 87 -10.50 0.41 -8.09
CA ILE A 87 -9.22 0.95 -7.60
C ILE A 87 -8.10 0.68 -8.60
N ASP A 88 -7.97 -0.56 -9.08
CA ASP A 88 -6.95 -0.96 -10.06
C ASP A 88 -7.06 -0.15 -11.36
N LYS A 89 -8.28 0.03 -11.89
CA LYS A 89 -8.54 0.84 -13.08
C LYS A 89 -8.19 2.31 -12.84
N SER A 90 -8.53 2.86 -11.68
CA SER A 90 -8.20 4.26 -11.34
C SER A 90 -6.68 4.48 -11.32
N LEU A 91 -5.92 3.58 -10.67
CA LEU A 91 -4.46 3.64 -10.64
C LEU A 91 -3.84 3.48 -12.03
N THR A 92 -4.39 2.57 -12.86
CA THR A 92 -3.95 2.38 -14.26
C THR A 92 -4.09 3.67 -15.05
N ASN A 93 -5.25 4.30 -14.96
CA ASN A 93 -5.53 5.54 -15.68
C ASN A 93 -4.60 6.66 -15.21
N THR A 94 -4.39 6.79 -13.90
CA THR A 94 -3.47 7.79 -13.32
C THR A 94 -2.05 7.59 -13.81
N ALA A 95 -1.53 6.35 -13.78
CA ALA A 95 -0.18 6.05 -14.25
C ALA A 95 -0.03 6.32 -15.76
N GLN A 96 -1.02 5.94 -16.57
CA GLN A 96 -1.02 6.18 -18.02
C GLN A 96 -1.01 7.67 -18.34
N LEU A 97 -1.87 8.45 -17.69
CA LEU A 97 -1.93 9.90 -17.86
C LEU A 97 -0.59 10.58 -17.52
N GLY A 98 0.07 10.14 -16.45
CA GLY A 98 1.41 10.58 -16.07
C GLY A 98 2.50 10.30 -17.11
N LEU A 99 2.47 9.10 -17.69
CA LEU A 99 3.39 8.70 -18.76
C LEU A 99 3.22 9.60 -20.00
N TYR A 100 1.98 9.82 -20.43
CA TYR A 100 1.67 10.71 -21.57
C TYR A 100 2.12 12.15 -21.31
N ALA A 101 1.90 12.68 -20.11
CA ALA A 101 2.32 14.04 -19.75
C ALA A 101 3.85 14.20 -19.65
N SER A 102 4.56 13.12 -19.31
CA SER A 102 6.03 13.12 -19.19
C SER A 102 6.76 13.02 -20.54
N GLY A 103 6.04 12.99 -21.67
CA GLY A 103 6.62 12.82 -23.00
C GLY A 103 7.28 11.45 -23.23
N LEU A 104 7.09 10.51 -22.30
CA LEU A 104 7.53 9.13 -22.42
C LEU A 104 6.44 8.38 -23.20
N HIS A 105 6.74 8.00 -24.45
CA HIS A 105 5.86 7.07 -25.16
C HIS A 105 5.71 5.80 -24.31
N PRO A 106 4.48 5.32 -24.04
CA PRO A 106 4.33 4.01 -23.41
C PRO A 106 5.08 3.00 -24.28
N PRO A 107 5.83 2.06 -23.70
CA PRO A 107 6.42 0.98 -24.49
C PRO A 107 5.31 0.36 -25.34
N CYS A 108 5.60 0.03 -26.62
CA CYS A 108 4.65 -0.43 -27.65
C CYS A 108 3.84 -1.72 -27.31
N SER A 109 3.78 -2.11 -26.04
CA SER A 109 2.82 -3.04 -25.47
C SER A 109 2.08 -2.31 -24.34
N ALA A 110 0.86 -1.84 -24.61
CA ALA A 110 -0.06 -1.26 -23.63
C ALA A 110 -0.54 -2.26 -22.55
N SER A 111 0.18 -3.36 -22.32
CA SER A 111 -0.12 -4.33 -21.28
C SER A 111 0.75 -4.08 -20.05
N ALA A 112 0.10 -3.53 -19.04
CA ALA A 112 0.47 -3.53 -17.62
C ALA A 112 1.72 -2.72 -17.23
N VAL A 113 1.50 -1.52 -16.68
CA VAL A 113 2.31 -1.11 -15.52
C VAL A 113 2.15 -2.24 -14.51
N PRO A 114 3.21 -2.97 -14.11
CA PRO A 114 3.05 -4.12 -13.24
C PRO A 114 2.64 -3.63 -11.84
N PHE A 115 1.33 -3.66 -11.54
CA PHE A 115 0.80 -3.42 -10.21
C PHE A 115 1.48 -4.39 -9.25
N SER A 116 2.34 -3.82 -8.41
CA SER A 116 3.25 -4.44 -7.44
C SER A 116 4.32 -3.42 -7.03
N HIS A 117 4.54 -2.39 -7.86
CA HIS A 117 5.54 -1.35 -7.71
C HIS A 117 4.91 0.01 -7.33
N PRO A 118 5.61 0.87 -6.56
CA PRO A 118 5.20 2.26 -6.38
C PRO A 118 5.08 2.98 -7.73
N ILE A 119 4.01 3.76 -7.92
CA ILE A 119 3.91 4.66 -9.07
C ILE A 119 4.86 5.85 -8.82
N PRO A 120 5.79 6.14 -9.74
CA PRO A 120 6.68 7.30 -9.62
C PRO A 120 5.90 8.58 -9.37
N THR A 121 6.37 9.40 -8.43
CA THR A 121 5.76 10.71 -8.13
C THR A 121 5.71 11.63 -9.35
N THR A 122 6.68 11.48 -10.28
CA THR A 122 6.69 12.19 -11.57
C THR A 122 5.53 11.81 -12.49
N TRP A 123 4.90 10.66 -12.30
CA TRP A 123 3.74 10.20 -13.06
C TRP A 123 2.41 10.53 -12.37
N LEU A 124 2.46 11.02 -11.13
CA LEU A 124 1.28 11.57 -10.47
C LEU A 124 1.13 13.01 -10.99
N LEU A 125 0.18 13.23 -11.91
CA LEU A 125 -0.07 14.55 -12.50
C LEU A 125 -0.22 15.63 -11.42
N THR A 126 0.14 16.87 -11.76
CA THR A 126 0.15 18.06 -10.89
C THR A 126 -1.21 18.46 -10.27
N SER A 127 -2.30 17.72 -10.51
CA SER A 127 -3.51 17.77 -9.68
C SER A 127 -3.29 16.94 -8.40
N THR A 128 -2.31 17.36 -7.60
CA THR A 128 -1.79 16.61 -6.45
C THR A 128 -2.86 16.28 -5.42
N GLN A 129 -3.77 17.22 -5.13
CA GLN A 129 -4.75 17.04 -4.05
C GLN A 129 -5.73 15.89 -4.32
N GLU A 130 -6.34 15.84 -5.51
CA GLU A 130 -7.31 14.78 -5.82
C GLU A 130 -6.65 13.40 -5.74
N ILE A 131 -5.48 13.22 -6.36
CA ILE A 131 -4.71 11.97 -6.34
C ILE A 131 -4.33 11.57 -4.91
N THR A 132 -3.89 12.53 -4.09
CA THR A 132 -3.55 12.27 -2.68
C THR A 132 -4.76 11.80 -1.88
N GLU A 133 -5.92 12.43 -2.07
CA GLU A 133 -7.16 12.03 -1.41
C GLU A 133 -7.65 10.65 -1.87
N GLN A 134 -7.53 10.32 -3.17
CA GLN A 134 -7.89 8.96 -3.63
C GLN A 134 -6.96 7.91 -3.04
N LEU A 135 -5.64 8.13 -3.05
CA LEU A 135 -4.68 7.19 -2.48
C LEU A 135 -4.89 7.01 -0.97
N GLU A 136 -5.27 8.07 -0.26
CA GLU A 136 -5.64 7.98 1.15
C GLU A 136 -6.87 7.10 1.36
N SER A 137 -7.94 7.34 0.60
CA SER A 137 -9.17 6.54 0.65
C SER A 137 -8.93 5.07 0.26
N PHE A 138 -8.16 4.82 -0.81
CA PHE A 138 -7.74 3.48 -1.22
C PHE A 138 -6.97 2.79 -0.10
N ALA A 139 -6.02 3.48 0.53
CA ALA A 139 -5.21 2.91 1.59
C ALA A 139 -6.05 2.53 2.81
N ARG A 140 -6.99 3.39 3.23
CA ARG A 140 -7.92 3.09 4.33
C ARG A 140 -8.80 1.89 3.99
N PHE A 141 -9.45 1.92 2.83
CA PHE A 141 -10.35 0.86 2.35
C PHE A 141 -9.65 -0.51 2.29
N LEU A 142 -8.49 -0.57 1.64
CA LEU A 142 -7.70 -1.80 1.50
C LEU A 142 -7.18 -2.29 2.85
N ASN A 143 -6.75 -1.38 3.73
CA ASN A 143 -6.29 -1.75 5.06
C ASN A 143 -7.43 -2.37 5.87
N HIS A 144 -8.63 -1.78 5.82
CA HIS A 144 -9.81 -2.35 6.47
C HIS A 144 -10.11 -3.76 5.94
N MET A 145 -10.14 -3.97 4.63
CA MET A 145 -10.33 -5.30 4.03
C MET A 145 -9.26 -6.32 4.44
N LEU A 146 -8.02 -5.86 4.55
CA LEU A 146 -6.87 -6.71 4.87
C LEU A 146 -6.90 -7.21 6.32
N VAL A 147 -7.28 -6.34 7.26
CA VAL A 147 -7.26 -6.64 8.71
C VAL A 147 -8.62 -7.05 9.26
N TRP A 148 -9.67 -7.05 8.45
CA TRP A 148 -11.03 -7.42 8.88
C TRP A 148 -11.10 -8.86 9.40
N GLN A 149 -11.87 -9.08 10.46
CA GLN A 149 -12.07 -10.39 11.09
C GLN A 149 -13.55 -10.61 11.38
N ILE A 150 -14.02 -11.85 11.19
CA ILE A 150 -15.43 -12.23 11.40
C ILE A 150 -15.79 -12.22 12.89
N ASP A 151 -14.84 -12.53 13.79
CA ASP A 151 -14.98 -12.48 15.25
C ASP A 151 -13.64 -12.13 15.94
N GLU A 152 -13.68 -11.60 17.18
CA GLU A 152 -12.51 -11.30 18.04
C GLU A 152 -11.73 -12.56 18.48
N GLN A 153 -11.87 -13.70 17.80
CA GLN A 153 -11.02 -14.85 18.09
C GLN A 153 -9.61 -14.60 17.56
N ILE A 154 -8.71 -14.44 18.51
CA ILE A 154 -7.25 -14.34 18.43
C ILE A 154 -6.66 -15.64 17.84
N SER A 155 -7.06 -16.01 16.62
CA SER A 155 -6.39 -17.05 15.86
C SER A 155 -5.26 -16.40 15.06
N SER A 156 -4.06 -16.95 15.19
CA SER A 156 -2.83 -16.48 14.53
C SER A 156 -2.84 -16.62 12.99
N THR A 157 -3.96 -17.06 12.42
CA THR A 157 -4.20 -17.26 10.99
C THR A 157 -5.47 -16.54 10.55
N SER A 158 -5.72 -15.34 11.08
CA SER A 158 -6.90 -14.54 10.73
C SER A 158 -6.96 -14.28 9.22
N THR A 159 -7.87 -14.95 8.53
CA THR A 159 -8.08 -14.77 7.09
C THR A 159 -8.91 -13.51 6.86
N GLY A 160 -8.23 -12.40 6.56
CA GLY A 160 -8.90 -11.13 6.22
C GLY A 160 -9.86 -11.29 5.03
N LEU A 161 -10.80 -10.36 4.86
CA LEU A 161 -11.76 -10.37 3.74
C LEU A 161 -11.05 -10.47 2.38
N LEU A 162 -9.90 -9.79 2.27
CA LEU A 162 -9.03 -9.84 1.10
C LEU A 162 -8.51 -11.28 0.80
N GLN A 163 -8.24 -12.10 1.83
CA GLN A 163 -7.86 -13.51 1.64
C GLN A 163 -9.00 -14.39 1.16
N MET A 164 -10.20 -14.17 1.70
CA MET A 164 -11.39 -14.90 1.26
C MET A 164 -11.64 -14.67 -0.23
N ILE A 165 -11.46 -13.44 -0.70
CA ILE A 165 -11.60 -13.09 -2.12
C ILE A 165 -10.52 -13.76 -2.98
N GLU A 166 -9.25 -13.75 -2.55
CA GLU A 166 -8.18 -14.44 -3.29
C GLU A 166 -8.46 -15.94 -3.41
N SER A 167 -8.99 -16.56 -2.34
CA SER A 167 -9.36 -17.98 -2.35
C SER A 167 -10.60 -18.28 -3.21
N PHE A 168 -11.52 -17.32 -3.35
CA PHE A 168 -12.75 -17.48 -4.12
C PHE A 168 -12.49 -17.70 -5.62
N TYR A 169 -11.50 -17.03 -6.19
CA TYR A 169 -11.21 -17.15 -7.62
C TYR A 169 -10.38 -18.38 -8.01
N LYS A 170 -9.88 -19.18 -7.04
CA LYS A 170 -9.04 -20.39 -7.26
C LYS A 170 -7.79 -20.22 -8.12
N ASP A 171 -7.56 -19.05 -8.72
CA ASP A 171 -6.49 -18.77 -9.67
C ASP A 171 -5.15 -18.41 -9.01
N GLY A 172 -5.02 -18.50 -7.68
CA GLY A 172 -3.76 -18.17 -6.98
C GLY A 172 -3.28 -16.74 -7.25
N SER A 173 -4.20 -15.85 -7.64
CA SER A 173 -3.90 -14.52 -8.11
C SER A 173 -3.54 -13.61 -6.93
N LEU A 174 -2.26 -13.26 -6.80
CA LEU A 174 -1.75 -12.30 -5.79
C LEU A 174 -2.13 -10.84 -6.09
N THR A 175 -3.10 -10.63 -6.98
CA THR A 175 -3.50 -9.32 -7.52
C THR A 175 -3.93 -8.36 -6.41
N SER A 176 -4.62 -8.85 -5.38
CA SER A 176 -5.09 -7.97 -4.32
C SER A 176 -3.96 -7.51 -3.40
N LEU A 177 -2.97 -8.38 -3.11
CA LEU A 177 -1.75 -7.99 -2.40
C LEU A 177 -0.87 -7.05 -3.22
N ARG A 178 -0.75 -7.30 -4.53
CA ARG A 178 -0.07 -6.41 -5.48
C ARG A 178 -0.68 -5.02 -5.51
N LEU A 179 -2.01 -4.93 -5.52
CA LEU A 179 -2.73 -3.67 -5.43
C LEU A 179 -2.45 -2.95 -4.10
N CYS A 180 -2.47 -3.68 -2.98
CA CYS A 180 -2.11 -3.13 -1.67
C CYS A 180 -0.69 -2.57 -1.64
N LEU A 181 0.29 -3.29 -2.21
CA LEU A 181 1.68 -2.83 -2.31
C LEU A 181 1.78 -1.55 -3.16
N THR A 182 1.17 -1.52 -4.35
CA THR A 182 1.15 -0.32 -5.20
C THR A 182 0.60 0.88 -4.44
N VAL A 183 -0.60 0.77 -3.83
CA VAL A 183 -1.24 1.88 -3.12
C VAL A 183 -0.40 2.34 -1.93
N ALA A 184 0.08 1.40 -1.12
CA ALA A 184 0.87 1.70 0.07
C ALA A 184 2.17 2.44 -0.29
N PHE A 185 2.95 1.88 -1.21
CA PHE A 185 4.26 2.43 -1.54
C PHE A 185 4.18 3.66 -2.44
N THR A 186 3.13 3.83 -3.23
CA THR A 186 2.88 5.10 -3.93
C THR A 186 2.55 6.21 -2.94
N GLY A 187 1.55 5.99 -2.08
CA GLY A 187 1.03 7.05 -1.23
C GLY A 187 1.95 7.44 -0.06
N MET A 188 2.80 6.53 0.44
CA MET A 188 3.77 6.89 1.48
C MET A 188 4.88 7.83 1.02
N CYS A 189 5.05 7.98 -0.30
CA CYS A 189 6.06 8.85 -0.91
C CYS A 189 5.56 10.28 -1.15
N LEU A 190 4.26 10.50 -0.97
CA LEU A 190 3.62 11.80 -1.14
C LEU A 190 4.07 12.79 -0.06
N PRO A 191 4.09 14.10 -0.37
CA PRO A 191 4.46 15.12 0.60
C PRO A 191 3.46 15.28 1.75
N GLU A 192 2.19 14.89 1.56
CA GLU A 192 1.12 15.03 2.53
C GLU A 192 1.16 13.92 3.60
N TRP A 193 1.56 14.29 4.82
CA TRP A 193 1.64 13.33 5.94
C TRP A 193 0.29 12.70 6.34
N SER A 194 -0.84 13.38 6.07
CA SER A 194 -2.19 12.84 6.27
C SER A 194 -2.44 11.62 5.39
N THR A 195 -1.95 11.63 4.16
CA THR A 195 -2.05 10.54 3.19
C THR A 195 -0.98 9.47 3.43
N ALA A 196 0.25 9.88 3.75
CA ALA A 196 1.34 8.94 3.99
C ALA A 196 1.05 8.02 5.19
N GLU A 197 0.35 8.48 6.23
CA GLU A 197 0.09 7.68 7.43
C GLU A 197 -0.78 6.43 7.15
N PRO A 198 -1.98 6.53 6.52
CA PRO A 198 -2.75 5.37 6.08
C PRO A 198 -1.98 4.45 5.14
N CYS A 199 -1.22 5.00 4.18
CA CYS A 199 -0.42 4.21 3.25
C CYS A 199 0.69 3.42 3.96
N LEU A 200 1.35 4.01 4.96
CA LEU A 200 2.30 3.31 5.82
C LEU A 200 1.65 2.18 6.62
N LYS A 201 0.45 2.42 7.18
CA LYS A 201 -0.30 1.38 7.89
C LYS A 201 -0.62 0.20 6.98
N LEU A 202 -1.11 0.48 5.76
CA LEU A 202 -1.37 -0.54 4.74
C LEU A 202 -0.09 -1.30 4.37
N GLY A 203 1.01 -0.58 4.11
CA GLY A 203 2.30 -1.15 3.75
C GLY A 203 2.84 -2.13 4.81
N ILE A 204 2.78 -1.74 6.08
CA ILE A 204 3.17 -2.59 7.20
C ILE A 204 2.26 -3.83 7.28
N ALA A 205 0.94 -3.64 7.14
CA ALA A 205 -0.02 -4.73 7.23
C ALA A 205 0.14 -5.75 6.09
N VAL A 206 0.28 -5.29 4.84
CA VAL A 206 0.46 -6.16 3.68
C VAL A 206 1.79 -6.91 3.76
N LEU A 207 2.88 -6.24 4.14
CA LEU A 207 4.17 -6.90 4.28
C LEU A 207 4.15 -7.95 5.41
N ARG A 208 3.52 -7.68 6.56
CA ARG A 208 3.37 -8.69 7.62
C ARG A 208 2.65 -9.94 7.15
N ARG A 209 1.63 -9.79 6.30
CA ARG A 209 0.97 -10.92 5.66
C ARG A 209 1.92 -11.66 4.72
N VAL A 210 2.69 -10.94 3.90
CA VAL A 210 3.65 -11.54 2.96
C VAL A 210 4.81 -12.24 3.68
N VAL A 211 5.21 -11.81 4.89
CA VAL A 211 6.20 -12.51 5.73
C VAL A 211 5.79 -13.96 6.00
N HIS A 212 4.49 -14.26 6.08
CA HIS A 212 3.98 -15.61 6.32
C HIS A 212 3.52 -16.34 5.05
N ALA A 213 3.64 -15.73 3.87
CA ALA A 213 3.30 -16.36 2.60
C ALA A 213 4.33 -17.42 2.17
N SER A 214 3.96 -18.21 1.15
CA SER A 214 4.86 -19.22 0.56
C SER A 214 6.10 -18.56 -0.04
N ALA A 215 7.19 -19.32 -0.18
CA ALA A 215 8.43 -18.81 -0.77
C ALA A 215 8.23 -18.31 -2.22
N SER A 216 7.37 -18.98 -2.99
CA SER A 216 7.00 -18.56 -4.34
C SER A 216 6.24 -17.23 -4.35
N ASP A 217 5.27 -17.06 -3.45
CA ASP A 217 4.49 -15.82 -3.38
C ASP A 217 5.36 -14.64 -2.94
N LYS A 218 6.25 -14.86 -1.96
CA LYS A 218 7.24 -13.87 -1.53
C LYS A 218 8.14 -13.45 -2.70
N ALA A 219 8.68 -14.39 -3.46
CA ALA A 219 9.53 -14.09 -4.61
C ALA A 219 8.77 -13.37 -5.74
N CYS A 220 7.47 -13.64 -5.86
CA CYS A 220 6.60 -13.02 -6.85
C CYS A 220 6.21 -11.57 -6.47
N LEU A 221 6.07 -11.28 -5.18
CA LEU A 221 5.67 -9.96 -4.67
C LEU A 221 6.86 -9.05 -4.35
N ILE A 222 7.92 -9.60 -3.77
CA ILE A 222 9.10 -8.86 -3.31
C ILE A 222 10.24 -9.09 -4.31
N THR A 223 10.12 -8.43 -5.46
CA THR A 223 11.11 -8.50 -6.53
C THR A 223 12.33 -7.60 -6.25
N PRO A 224 13.48 -7.83 -6.90
CA PRO A 224 14.61 -6.91 -6.80
C PRO A 224 14.28 -5.47 -7.18
N SER A 225 13.47 -5.26 -8.23
CA SER A 225 13.00 -3.93 -8.63
C SER A 225 12.11 -3.28 -7.58
N PHE A 226 11.24 -4.06 -6.92
CA PHE A 226 10.36 -3.56 -5.86
C PHE A 226 11.19 -3.07 -4.66
N LEU A 227 12.19 -3.87 -4.25
CA LEU A 227 13.11 -3.47 -3.19
C LEU A 227 13.90 -2.23 -3.57
N PHE A 228 14.39 -2.14 -4.81
CA PHE A 228 15.14 -0.98 -5.31
C PHE A 228 14.32 0.31 -5.20
N GLU A 229 13.13 0.34 -5.79
CA GLU A 229 12.25 1.51 -5.78
C GLU A 229 11.78 1.86 -4.36
N THR A 230 11.41 0.85 -3.58
CA THR A 230 10.99 1.04 -2.19
C THR A 230 12.09 1.70 -1.37
N HIS A 231 13.32 1.17 -1.42
CA HIS A 231 14.42 1.74 -0.65
C HIS A 231 14.84 3.13 -1.14
N CYS A 232 14.86 3.38 -2.45
CA CYS A 232 15.08 4.72 -2.98
C CYS A 232 14.08 5.72 -2.40
N ASN A 233 12.80 5.40 -2.50
CA ASN A 233 11.71 6.24 -2.02
C ASN A 233 11.75 6.45 -0.49
N LEU A 234 12.00 5.39 0.28
CA LEU A 234 12.10 5.50 1.74
C LEU A 234 13.28 6.40 2.14
N VAL A 235 14.43 6.27 1.49
CA VAL A 235 15.57 7.16 1.72
C VAL A 235 15.19 8.61 1.38
N LEU A 236 14.59 8.86 0.22
CA LEU A 236 14.14 10.21 -0.16
C LEU A 236 13.19 10.80 0.88
N VAL A 237 12.21 10.05 1.37
CA VAL A 237 11.31 10.52 2.44
C VAL A 237 12.09 10.85 3.72
N ILE A 238 13.00 9.98 4.15
CA ILE A 238 13.82 10.18 5.37
C ILE A 238 14.71 11.42 5.27
N THR A 239 15.29 11.67 4.10
CA THR A 239 16.18 12.81 3.86
C THR A 239 15.46 14.17 3.81
N LYS A 240 14.13 14.21 3.60
CA LYS A 240 13.34 15.46 3.64
C LYS A 240 13.38 16.16 5.01
N GLY A 241 13.75 15.46 6.08
CA GLY A 241 14.10 16.07 7.37
C GLY A 241 12.95 16.60 8.23
N ALA A 242 11.73 16.73 7.70
CA ALA A 242 10.56 17.27 8.39
C ALA A 242 9.53 16.19 8.79
N ILE A 243 9.99 14.96 9.06
CA ILE A 243 9.09 13.84 9.38
C ILE A 243 8.55 14.00 10.82
N PRO A 244 7.22 14.03 11.02
CA PRO A 244 6.61 14.00 12.35
C PRO A 244 7.08 12.78 13.15
N ARG A 245 7.35 12.94 14.44
CA ARG A 245 7.85 11.85 15.31
C ARG A 245 6.99 10.57 15.25
N ARG A 246 5.66 10.73 15.17
CA ARG A 246 4.70 9.61 15.00
C ARG A 246 4.89 8.81 13.71
N LEU A 247 5.42 9.43 12.65
CA LEU A 247 5.71 8.77 11.39
C LEU A 247 7.09 8.10 11.42
N ILE A 248 8.07 8.67 12.12
CA ILE A 248 9.38 8.01 12.31
C ILE A 248 9.19 6.63 12.98
N THR A 249 8.33 6.54 13.99
CA THR A 249 8.02 5.25 14.62
C THR A 249 7.37 4.25 13.66
N LYS A 250 6.55 4.72 12.72
CA LYS A 250 5.95 3.86 11.67
C LYS A 250 6.95 3.46 10.59
N PHE A 251 7.89 4.32 10.22
CA PHE A 251 9.00 3.94 9.35
C PHE A 251 9.89 2.90 10.02
N ALA A 252 10.10 3.00 11.34
CA ALA A 252 10.78 1.95 12.10
C ALA A 252 9.99 0.63 12.07
N ASP A 253 8.66 0.66 12.23
CA ASP A 253 7.81 -0.53 12.05
C ASP A 253 7.96 -1.12 10.65
N LEU A 254 7.97 -0.28 9.61
CA LEU A 254 8.14 -0.69 8.22
C LEU A 254 9.49 -1.37 7.99
N TYR A 255 10.59 -0.76 8.42
CA TYR A 255 11.93 -1.38 8.32
C TYR A 255 12.04 -2.68 9.11
N THR A 256 11.38 -2.77 10.28
CA THR A 256 11.31 -4.00 11.06
C THR A 256 10.63 -5.12 10.27
N VAL A 257 9.57 -4.82 9.53
CA VAL A 257 8.92 -5.84 8.68
C VAL A 257 9.77 -6.13 7.44
N LEU A 258 10.33 -5.10 6.81
CA LEU A 258 11.20 -5.26 5.63
C LEU A 258 12.41 -6.16 5.92
N SER A 259 13.02 -6.08 7.12
CA SER A 259 14.20 -6.89 7.45
C SER A 259 13.99 -8.40 7.36
N HIS A 260 12.74 -8.86 7.35
CA HIS A 260 12.39 -10.29 7.19
C HIS A 260 12.50 -10.79 5.73
N PHE A 261 12.76 -9.89 4.76
CA PHE A 261 12.86 -10.24 3.34
C PHE A 261 14.30 -10.13 2.85
N VAL A 262 15.01 -11.25 2.67
CA VAL A 262 16.38 -11.27 2.08
C VAL A 262 17.32 -10.18 2.64
N PRO A 263 17.57 -10.13 3.96
CA PRO A 263 18.27 -9.03 4.62
C PRO A 263 19.65 -8.72 4.02
N ASP A 264 20.41 -9.73 3.61
CA ASP A 264 21.73 -9.54 2.97
C ASP A 264 21.63 -8.82 1.63
N LYS A 265 20.59 -9.11 0.84
CA LYS A 265 20.34 -8.41 -0.44
C LYS A 265 19.93 -6.97 -0.19
N GLN A 266 19.11 -6.71 0.83
CA GLN A 266 18.74 -5.34 1.21
C GLN A 266 19.94 -4.54 1.73
N PHE A 267 20.85 -5.17 2.49
CA PHE A 267 22.10 -4.55 2.91
C PHE A 267 22.95 -4.15 1.70
N SER A 268 23.16 -5.09 0.76
CA SER A 268 23.91 -4.83 -0.47
C SER A 268 23.27 -3.73 -1.32
N LEU A 269 21.94 -3.74 -1.44
CA LEU A 269 21.18 -2.73 -2.17
C LEU A 269 21.34 -1.35 -1.53
N LEU A 270 21.07 -1.21 -0.22
CA LEU A 270 21.18 0.08 0.44
C LEU A 270 22.63 0.60 0.46
N ALA A 271 23.62 -0.28 0.55
CA ALA A 271 25.00 0.11 0.34
C ALA A 271 25.21 0.71 -1.07
N PHE A 272 24.64 0.11 -2.11
CA PHE A 272 24.72 0.61 -3.48
C PHE A 272 24.00 1.96 -3.66
N LEU A 273 22.79 2.09 -3.12
CA LEU A 273 21.99 3.32 -3.20
C LEU A 273 22.69 4.49 -2.48
N LEU A 274 23.31 4.23 -1.33
CA LEU A 274 23.95 5.23 -0.48
C LEU A 274 25.44 5.44 -0.76
N ASP A 275 25.94 4.86 -1.85
CA ASP A 275 27.33 4.99 -2.31
C ASP A 275 28.36 4.55 -1.24
N CYS A 276 28.06 3.41 -0.61
CA CYS A 276 28.88 2.77 0.43
C CYS A 276 29.54 1.46 -0.05
N VAL A 277 29.48 1.17 -1.35
CA VAL A 277 29.92 -0.09 -1.93
C VAL A 277 31.43 -0.07 -2.18
N GLN A 278 32.11 -1.14 -1.75
CA GLN A 278 33.52 -1.37 -2.07
C GLN A 278 33.71 -2.27 -3.30
N THR A 279 32.70 -3.07 -3.66
CA THR A 279 32.74 -4.04 -4.77
C THR A 279 31.52 -3.92 -5.68
N PRO A 280 31.69 -3.74 -7.00
CA PRO A 280 30.57 -3.57 -7.93
C PRO A 280 29.57 -4.73 -7.84
N ASN A 281 28.28 -4.40 -7.79
CA ASN A 281 27.21 -5.38 -7.81
C ASN A 281 26.44 -5.26 -9.13
N LYS A 282 26.68 -6.20 -10.04
CA LYS A 282 26.13 -6.22 -11.40
C LYS A 282 24.60 -6.22 -11.43
N ASP A 283 23.95 -6.81 -10.42
CA ASP A 283 22.49 -6.89 -10.37
C ASP A 283 21.88 -5.50 -10.15
N TRP A 284 22.45 -4.72 -9.22
CA TRP A 284 21.99 -3.36 -8.93
C TRP A 284 22.39 -2.37 -10.04
N GLU A 285 23.57 -2.56 -10.63
CA GLU A 285 24.00 -1.79 -11.80
C GLU A 285 23.03 -1.98 -12.98
N CYS A 286 22.64 -3.21 -13.25
CA CYS A 286 21.66 -3.53 -14.30
C CYS A 286 20.32 -2.82 -14.06
N LEU A 287 19.77 -2.88 -12.84
CA LEU A 287 18.54 -2.17 -12.50
C LEU A 287 18.69 -0.64 -12.61
N SER A 288 19.82 -0.10 -12.13
CA SER A 288 20.09 1.34 -12.22
C SER A 288 20.26 1.87 -13.63
N SER A 289 20.44 0.99 -14.64
CA SER A 289 20.48 1.38 -16.05
C SER A 289 19.09 1.69 -16.63
N ILE A 290 18.01 1.26 -15.95
CA ILE A 290 16.64 1.55 -16.36
C ILE A 290 16.37 3.05 -16.11
N PRO A 291 15.92 3.83 -17.11
CA PRO A 291 15.89 5.30 -17.02
C PRO A 291 15.19 5.88 -15.80
N HIS A 292 14.02 5.37 -15.41
CA HIS A 292 13.31 5.89 -14.24
C HIS A 292 13.98 5.51 -12.90
N LEU A 293 14.59 4.31 -12.82
CA LEU A 293 15.36 3.88 -11.65
C LEU A 293 16.68 4.65 -11.53
N HIS A 294 17.30 4.99 -12.67
CA HIS A 294 18.48 5.84 -12.71
C HIS A 294 18.17 7.23 -12.12
N THR A 295 17.06 7.84 -12.52
CA THR A 295 16.62 9.14 -11.99
C THR A 295 16.41 9.06 -10.48
N LEU A 296 15.69 8.04 -9.99
CA LEU A 296 15.51 7.83 -8.54
C LEU A 296 16.83 7.67 -7.80
N LEU A 297 17.77 6.89 -8.34
CA LEU A 297 19.10 6.71 -7.75
C LEU A 297 19.88 8.03 -7.69
N SER A 298 19.81 8.83 -8.75
CA SER A 298 20.46 10.15 -8.80
C SER A 298 19.91 11.07 -7.70
N GLU A 299 18.58 11.12 -7.55
CA GLU A 299 17.92 11.90 -6.49
C GLU A 299 18.35 11.44 -5.10
N VAL A 300 18.40 10.12 -4.86
CA VAL A 300 18.87 9.55 -3.59
C VAL A 300 20.30 9.98 -3.29
N ARG A 301 21.20 9.85 -4.26
CA ARG A 301 22.62 10.22 -4.10
C ARG A 301 22.78 11.69 -3.77
N VAL A 302 22.01 12.56 -4.44
CA VAL A 302 21.98 14.00 -4.12
C VAL A 302 21.48 14.24 -2.70
N ALA A 303 20.39 13.58 -2.30
CA ALA A 303 19.76 13.77 -1.00
C ALA A 303 20.63 13.35 0.20
N VAL A 304 21.55 12.39 -0.01
CA VAL A 304 22.42 11.88 1.06
C VAL A 304 23.83 12.47 1.05
N THR A 305 24.12 13.41 0.15
CA THR A 305 25.45 14.05 -0.01
C THR A 305 26.04 14.58 1.29
N HIS A 306 25.21 15.14 2.18
CA HIS A 306 25.65 15.72 3.45
C HIS A 306 25.94 14.69 4.54
N ALA A 307 25.36 13.48 4.46
CA ALA A 307 25.67 12.43 5.41
C ALA A 307 27.04 11.82 5.08
N SER A 308 27.89 11.70 6.09
CA SER A 308 29.20 11.06 5.99
C SER A 308 29.09 9.55 5.76
N LEU A 309 30.14 8.95 5.21
CA LEU A 309 30.20 7.51 4.95
C LEU A 309 29.91 6.65 6.21
N PRO A 310 30.44 6.96 7.41
CA PRO A 310 30.09 6.24 8.64
C PRO A 310 28.61 6.35 9.03
N GLU A 311 27.98 7.52 8.84
CA GLU A 311 26.56 7.72 9.14
C GLU A 311 25.67 6.90 8.20
N ARG A 312 26.01 6.85 6.92
CA ARG A 312 25.33 6.01 5.92
C ARG A 312 25.48 4.53 6.28
N HIS A 313 26.69 4.04 6.57
CA HIS A 313 26.91 2.65 6.99
C HIS A 313 26.15 2.27 8.26
N ARG A 314 26.13 3.17 9.25
CA ARG A 314 25.37 2.95 10.49
C ARG A 314 23.89 2.81 10.19
N PHE A 315 23.33 3.70 9.36
CA PHE A 315 21.94 3.61 8.94
C PHE A 315 21.64 2.26 8.27
N ILE A 316 22.43 1.86 7.26
CA ILE A 316 22.26 0.58 6.54
C ILE A 316 22.24 -0.60 7.51
N SER A 317 23.24 -0.66 8.39
CA SER A 317 23.41 -1.76 9.33
C SER A 317 22.26 -1.86 10.33
N MET A 318 21.64 -0.74 10.67
CA MET A 318 20.53 -0.69 11.62
C MET A 318 19.19 -1.07 10.98
N VAL A 319 18.93 -0.63 9.75
CA VAL A 319 17.62 -0.84 9.09
C VAL A 319 17.47 -2.20 8.41
N THR A 320 18.58 -2.90 8.14
CA THR A 320 18.58 -4.22 7.48
C THR A 320 18.76 -5.39 8.44
N ARG A 321 19.20 -5.12 9.66
CA ARG A 321 19.46 -6.16 10.66
C ARG A 321 18.15 -6.64 11.29
N GLU A 322 17.97 -7.95 11.34
CA GLU A 322 16.87 -8.57 12.06
C GLU A 322 16.97 -8.35 13.58
N CYS A 323 15.83 -8.27 14.26
CA CYS A 323 15.73 -8.21 15.72
C CYS A 323 16.39 -6.97 16.38
N VAL A 324 16.46 -5.84 15.68
CA VAL A 324 16.87 -4.55 16.27
C VAL A 324 15.76 -4.00 17.17
N ARG A 325 16.12 -3.47 18.35
CA ARG A 325 15.16 -2.80 19.23
C ARG A 325 14.54 -1.60 18.51
N HIS A 326 13.22 -1.53 18.51
CA HIS A 326 12.44 -0.48 17.83
C HIS A 326 12.91 0.95 18.16
N LYS A 327 13.22 1.22 19.44
CA LYS A 327 13.77 2.51 19.88
C LYS A 327 15.08 2.86 19.16
N THR A 328 16.00 1.89 19.06
CA THR A 328 17.30 2.09 18.40
C THR A 328 17.15 2.30 16.90
N LEU A 329 16.18 1.62 16.28
CA LEU A 329 15.85 1.84 14.86
C LEU A 329 15.26 3.24 14.63
N THR A 330 14.34 3.68 15.48
CA THR A 330 13.77 5.03 15.46
C THR A 330 14.86 6.10 15.61
N GLU A 331 15.78 5.92 16.57
CA GLU A 331 16.93 6.81 16.78
C GLU A 331 17.87 6.83 15.57
N SER A 332 18.11 5.67 14.94
CA SER A 332 18.94 5.57 13.74
C SER A 332 18.33 6.31 12.54
N ILE A 333 17.02 6.18 12.33
CA ILE A 333 16.30 6.89 11.27
C ILE A 333 16.36 8.40 11.51
N LEU A 334 16.12 8.84 12.76
CA LEU A 334 16.18 10.25 13.13
C LEU A 334 17.59 10.83 12.98
N ALA A 335 18.61 10.10 13.43
CA ALA A 335 20.01 10.51 13.29
C ALA A 335 20.38 10.67 11.82
N PHE A 336 20.09 9.66 10.99
CA PHE A 336 20.36 9.71 9.56
C PHE A 336 19.62 10.86 8.86
N SER A 337 18.34 11.04 9.16
CA SER A 337 17.53 12.17 8.66
C SER A 337 18.16 13.52 8.98
N ASN A 338 18.70 13.68 10.19
CA ASN A 338 19.38 14.91 10.60
C ASN A 338 20.74 15.09 9.92
N SER A 339 21.51 14.02 9.72
CA SER A 339 22.79 14.06 8.98
C SER A 339 22.62 14.45 7.51
N CYS A 340 21.47 14.11 6.90
CA CYS A 340 21.16 14.49 5.52
C CYS A 340 20.66 15.94 5.37
N LYS A 341 20.23 16.60 6.46
CA LYS A 341 19.83 18.01 6.38
C LYS A 341 21.04 18.87 6.01
N ARG A 342 20.85 19.77 5.05
CA ARG A 342 21.74 20.93 4.92
C ARG A 342 21.74 21.64 6.27
N ILE A 343 22.90 21.71 6.91
CA ILE A 343 23.13 22.74 7.92
C ILE A 343 23.04 24.04 7.14
N SER A 344 21.84 24.64 7.08
CA SER A 344 21.69 26.07 6.81
C SER A 344 22.26 26.79 8.03
N GLY A 345 23.59 26.81 8.09
CA GLY A 345 24.33 27.69 8.96
C GLY A 345 24.17 29.08 8.38
N ASN A 346 23.45 29.93 9.10
CA ASN A 346 23.56 31.36 8.95
C ASN A 346 25.05 31.73 9.06
N CYS A 347 25.63 32.23 7.97
CA CYS A 347 26.67 33.24 8.04
C CYS A 347 26.00 34.60 8.22
#